data_AF-X1U6T2-F1
#
_entry.id   AF-X1U6T2-F1
#
_cell.length_a   1.000
_cell.length_b   1.000
_cell.length_c   1.000
_cell.angle_alpha   90.00
_cell.angle_beta   90.00
_cell.angle_gamma   90.00
#
_symmetry.space_group_name_H-M   'P 1'
#
loop_
_entity.id
_entity.type
_entity.pdbx_description
1 polymer ?
#
loop_
_entity_poly.entity_id
_entity_poly.type
_entity_poly.pdbx_seq_one_letter_code
_entity_poly.pdbx_strand_id
1 'polypeptide(L)'
;GKDQSIPKINPLIRYAYNLLATDGKSGDYQFRYKTGNVAETDEDMYFDFDSLDAILVEGIGIRPDALGNLAKTALKIGGDYHPKPLIPTTLTNNPLHFGWADPFFPSTIPLYYAIPKLERPYLIWNEIGQVIAQDGGTAVVINALIAALTGIRIEMKGG
;
A
#
# COMPACT_ATOMS: atom_id res chain seq x y z
N GLY A 1 24.13 -13.85 -19.62
CA GLY A 1 24.62 -14.51 -20.85
C GLY A 1 24.43 -13.56 -22.02
N LYS A 2 25.24 -13.67 -23.08
CA LYS A 2 25.30 -12.75 -24.23
C LYS A 2 23.94 -12.47 -24.93
N ASP A 3 22.93 -13.31 -24.69
CA ASP A 3 21.58 -13.20 -25.23
C ASP A 3 20.48 -12.96 -24.17
N GLN A 4 20.84 -12.50 -22.96
CA GLN A 4 19.80 -12.04 -22.03
C GLN A 4 19.25 -10.70 -22.47
N SER A 5 17.99 -10.71 -22.92
CA SER A 5 17.20 -9.50 -23.15
C SER A 5 17.20 -8.62 -21.91
N ILE A 6 17.56 -7.35 -22.09
CA ILE A 6 17.68 -6.36 -21.02
C ILE A 6 16.30 -6.21 -20.33
N PRO A 7 16.21 -6.38 -18.99
CA PRO A 7 14.97 -6.16 -18.26
C PRO A 7 14.55 -4.68 -18.35
N LYS A 8 13.24 -4.41 -18.39
CA LYS A 8 12.75 -3.04 -18.25
C LYS A 8 12.62 -2.71 -16.77
N ILE A 9 13.17 -1.58 -16.36
CA ILE A 9 13.16 -1.12 -14.98
C ILE A 9 12.48 0.25 -14.97
N ASN A 10 11.30 0.32 -14.35
CA ASN A 10 10.45 1.50 -14.35
C ASN A 10 10.18 1.97 -12.91
N PRO A 11 10.20 3.28 -12.62
CA PRO A 11 9.66 3.78 -11.38
C PRO A 11 8.16 3.46 -11.29
N LEU A 12 7.69 3.07 -10.12
CA LEU A 12 6.30 2.78 -9.83
C LEU A 12 5.81 3.71 -8.73
N ILE A 13 4.68 4.35 -8.98
CA ILE A 13 3.90 5.06 -7.96
C ILE A 13 2.44 4.66 -8.17
N ARG A 14 1.78 4.23 -7.08
CA ARG A 14 0.36 3.87 -7.06
C ARG A 14 -0.33 4.63 -5.93
N TYR A 15 -1.58 5.00 -6.16
CA TYR A 15 -2.47 5.61 -5.18
C TYR A 15 -3.82 4.92 -5.26
N ALA A 16 -4.48 4.72 -4.14
CA ALA A 16 -5.77 4.05 -4.08
C ALA A 16 -6.67 4.64 -3.00
N TYR A 17 -7.96 4.74 -3.31
CA TYR A 17 -9.02 5.07 -2.37
C TYR A 17 -9.84 3.81 -2.08
N ASN A 18 -10.27 3.64 -0.82
CA ASN A 18 -11.16 2.52 -0.52
C ASN A 18 -12.58 2.80 -1.06
N LEU A 19 -13.04 1.98 -2.00
CA LEU A 19 -14.38 2.11 -2.57
C LEU A 19 -15.46 1.39 -1.73
N LEU A 20 -15.04 0.48 -0.84
CA LEU A 20 -15.91 -0.20 0.12
C LEU A 20 -15.43 0.09 1.55
N ALA A 21 -16.35 -0.04 2.51
CA ALA A 21 -15.99 0.01 3.93
C ALA A 21 -15.14 -1.21 4.30
N THR A 22 -14.30 -1.08 5.33
CA THR A 22 -13.65 -2.25 5.92
C THR A 22 -14.66 -3.12 6.67
N ASP A 23 -14.27 -4.31 7.09
CA ASP A 23 -15.22 -5.29 7.63
C ASP A 23 -15.63 -5.03 9.09
N GLY A 24 -14.92 -4.13 9.79
CA GLY A 24 -15.14 -3.84 11.20
C GLY A 24 -14.77 -5.02 12.11
N LYS A 25 -13.94 -5.95 11.62
CA LYS A 25 -13.53 -7.17 12.32
C LYS A 25 -12.02 -7.33 12.34
N SER A 26 -11.28 -6.26 12.05
CA SER A 26 -9.83 -6.27 11.88
C SER A 26 -9.34 -7.23 10.79
N GLY A 27 -10.18 -7.52 9.79
CA GLY A 27 -9.79 -8.29 8.61
C GLY A 27 -8.91 -7.48 7.66
N ASP A 28 -8.21 -8.18 6.76
CA ASP A 28 -7.39 -7.53 5.73
C ASP A 28 -8.30 -6.86 4.68
N TYR A 29 -8.37 -5.53 4.69
CA TYR A 29 -8.88 -4.78 3.55
C TYR A 29 -7.82 -4.74 2.45
N GLN A 30 -8.16 -5.28 1.29
CA GLN A 30 -7.29 -5.32 0.12
C GLN A 30 -7.67 -4.20 -0.83
N PHE A 31 -6.72 -3.35 -1.23
CA PHE A 31 -6.94 -2.35 -2.28
C PHE A 31 -6.95 -3.05 -3.64
N ARG A 32 -8.05 -3.73 -3.96
CA ARG A 32 -8.14 -4.68 -5.07
C ARG A 32 -9.25 -4.34 -6.05
N TYR A 33 -8.89 -4.15 -7.31
CA TYR A 33 -9.85 -3.76 -8.36
C TYR A 33 -10.87 -4.88 -8.64
N LYS A 34 -10.39 -6.13 -8.75
CA LYS A 34 -11.25 -7.29 -9.08
C LYS A 34 -12.35 -7.58 -8.04
N THR A 35 -12.22 -7.10 -6.80
CA THR A 35 -13.25 -7.26 -5.75
C THR A 35 -14.11 -6.00 -5.58
N GLY A 36 -13.85 -4.94 -6.36
CA GLY A 36 -14.55 -3.66 -6.23
C GLY A 36 -14.12 -2.83 -5.02
N ASN A 37 -12.96 -3.13 -4.42
CA ASN A 37 -12.45 -2.39 -3.25
C ASN A 37 -11.75 -1.07 -3.64
N VAL A 38 -11.49 -0.86 -4.94
CA VAL A 38 -10.97 0.38 -5.53
C VAL A 38 -11.71 0.64 -6.85
N ALA A 39 -11.69 1.87 -7.33
CA ALA A 39 -12.50 2.28 -8.48
C ALA A 39 -11.84 1.93 -9.82
N GLU A 40 -10.51 2.02 -9.90
CA GLU A 40 -9.77 1.90 -11.15
C GLU A 40 -8.67 0.83 -11.07
N THR A 41 -8.29 0.27 -12.22
CA THR A 41 -7.18 -0.71 -12.30
C THR A 41 -5.85 -0.09 -11.89
N ASP A 42 -5.70 1.23 -12.04
CA ASP A 42 -4.49 1.95 -11.64
C ASP A 42 -4.39 2.18 -10.13
N GLU A 43 -5.47 1.90 -9.39
CA GLU A 43 -5.51 1.89 -7.93
C GLU A 43 -5.29 0.48 -7.35
N ASP A 44 -5.14 -0.54 -8.20
CA ASP A 44 -4.94 -1.92 -7.75
C ASP A 44 -3.57 -2.05 -7.08
N MET A 45 -3.57 -2.30 -5.77
CA MET A 45 -2.38 -2.62 -4.99
C MET A 45 -2.35 -4.12 -4.62
N TYR A 46 -2.98 -4.93 -5.45
CA TYR A 46 -2.88 -6.39 -5.47
C TYR A 46 -2.02 -6.80 -6.67
N PHE A 47 -0.86 -7.38 -6.40
CA PHE A 47 0.13 -7.79 -7.41
C PHE A 47 0.18 -9.31 -7.47
N ASP A 48 -0.31 -9.85 -8.58
CA ASP A 48 -0.29 -11.28 -8.89
C ASP A 48 0.78 -11.52 -9.95
N PHE A 49 2.03 -11.55 -9.52
CA PHE A 49 3.16 -11.68 -10.43
C PHE A 49 3.61 -13.12 -10.57
N ASP A 50 3.87 -13.48 -11.83
CA ASP A 50 4.55 -14.71 -12.17
C ASP A 50 6.08 -14.50 -12.15
N SER A 51 6.83 -15.37 -12.81
CA SER A 51 8.28 -15.28 -12.90
C SER A 51 8.81 -14.09 -13.71
N LEU A 52 7.96 -13.38 -14.46
CA LEU A 52 8.35 -12.35 -15.42
C LEU A 52 8.18 -10.92 -14.89
N ASP A 53 7.32 -10.70 -13.91
CA ASP A 53 7.11 -9.40 -13.29
C ASP A 53 7.60 -9.40 -11.83
N ALA A 54 8.22 -8.30 -11.41
CA ALA A 54 8.55 -8.08 -10.02
C ALA A 54 8.37 -6.61 -9.63
N ILE A 55 8.10 -6.36 -8.35
CA ILE A 55 8.19 -5.01 -7.77
C ILE A 55 9.13 -5.06 -6.57
N LEU A 56 10.08 -4.12 -6.54
CA LEU A 56 10.78 -3.75 -5.33
C LEU A 56 10.03 -2.59 -4.68
N VAL A 57 9.26 -2.87 -3.62
CA VAL A 57 8.51 -1.86 -2.87
C VAL A 57 9.47 -1.10 -1.97
N GLU A 58 9.57 0.21 -2.16
CA GLU A 58 10.48 1.08 -1.42
C GLU A 58 9.77 1.92 -0.35
N GLY A 59 8.50 2.25 -0.57
CA GLY A 59 7.73 3.11 0.32
C GLY A 59 6.25 2.80 0.31
N ILE A 60 5.61 3.04 1.45
CA ILE A 60 4.17 2.89 1.64
C ILE A 60 3.67 4.09 2.41
N GLY A 61 2.59 4.65 1.92
CA GLY A 61 1.83 5.69 2.59
C GLY A 61 0.42 5.19 2.90
N ILE A 62 -0.10 5.52 4.08
CA ILE A 62 -1.52 5.38 4.38
C ILE A 62 -1.98 6.64 5.10
N ARG A 63 -3.13 7.17 4.70
CA ARG A 63 -3.85 8.17 5.48
C ARG A 63 -4.96 7.49 6.28
N PRO A 64 -4.99 7.70 7.61
CA PRO A 64 -6.04 7.15 8.44
C PRO A 64 -7.34 7.91 8.19
N ASP A 65 -8.45 7.28 8.55
CA ASP A 65 -9.74 7.94 8.57
C ASP A 65 -9.81 8.97 9.70
N ALA A 66 -10.59 10.04 9.50
CA ALA A 66 -10.73 11.11 10.48
C ALA A 66 -11.31 10.65 11.83
N LEU A 67 -12.00 9.51 11.86
CA LEU A 67 -12.58 8.94 13.08
C LEU A 67 -11.61 8.02 13.83
N GLY A 68 -10.44 7.70 13.24
CA GLY A 68 -9.40 6.89 13.88
C GLY A 68 -9.76 5.41 14.04
N ASN A 69 -10.57 4.87 13.12
CA ASN A 69 -10.93 3.45 13.11
C ASN A 69 -9.84 2.57 12.49
N LEU A 70 -8.93 3.14 11.69
CA LEU A 70 -7.78 2.42 11.16
C LEU A 70 -6.80 2.03 12.27
N ALA A 71 -6.34 0.78 12.26
CA ALA A 71 -5.43 0.25 13.26
C ALA A 71 -4.04 -0.04 12.71
N LYS A 72 -3.96 -0.79 11.60
CA LYS A 72 -2.69 -1.33 11.10
C LYS A 72 -2.61 -1.39 9.58
N THR A 73 -1.39 -1.38 9.08
CA THR A 73 -1.07 -1.53 7.66
C THR A 73 0.15 -2.43 7.49
N ALA A 74 0.19 -3.19 6.41
CA ALA A 74 1.33 -4.03 6.05
C ALA A 74 1.38 -4.31 4.54
N LEU A 75 2.50 -4.86 4.09
CA LEU A 75 2.53 -5.68 2.89
C LEU A 75 2.22 -7.12 3.28
N LYS A 76 1.37 -7.79 2.51
CA LYS A 76 1.18 -9.24 2.60
C LYS A 76 1.79 -9.87 1.35
N ILE A 77 2.87 -10.62 1.51
CA ILE A 77 3.64 -11.24 0.42
C ILE A 77 3.66 -12.74 0.69
N GLY A 78 3.26 -13.56 -0.29
CA GLY A 78 3.21 -15.02 -0.11
C GLY A 78 2.28 -15.50 1.01
N GLY A 79 1.35 -14.64 1.47
CA GLY A 79 0.49 -14.89 2.62
C GLY A 79 1.04 -14.41 3.98
N ASP A 80 2.29 -13.98 4.03
CA ASP A 80 2.95 -13.47 5.23
C ASP A 80 2.95 -11.94 5.30
N TYR A 81 2.84 -11.40 6.52
CA TYR A 81 2.88 -9.95 6.76
C TYR A 81 4.31 -9.42 6.85
N HIS A 82 4.55 -8.26 6.25
CA HIS A 82 5.81 -7.55 6.22
C HIS A 82 5.60 -6.05 6.46
N PRO A 83 6.32 -5.44 7.43
CA PRO A 83 7.14 -6.08 8.47
C PRO A 83 6.30 -6.87 9.50
N LYS A 84 6.97 -7.66 10.34
CA LYS A 84 6.39 -8.25 11.56
C LYS A 84 7.02 -7.57 12.79
N PRO A 85 6.25 -6.97 13.71
CA PRO A 85 4.78 -6.83 13.69
C PRO A 85 4.28 -5.86 12.62
N LEU A 86 2.97 -5.91 12.30
CA LEU A 86 2.32 -4.96 11.40
C LEU A 86 2.51 -3.51 11.90
N ILE A 87 2.52 -2.57 10.96
CA ILE A 87 2.81 -1.17 11.26
C ILE A 87 1.53 -0.53 11.85
N PRO A 88 1.59 0.12 13.02
CA PRO A 88 0.45 0.85 13.56
C PRO A 88 0.17 2.07 12.68
N THR A 89 -1.09 2.30 12.33
CA THR A 89 -1.50 3.38 11.41
C THR A 89 -2.74 4.10 11.93
N THR A 90 -2.79 4.27 13.26
CA THR A 90 -3.89 5.00 13.92
C THR A 90 -3.78 6.49 13.68
N LEU A 91 -4.87 7.24 13.93
CA LEU A 91 -4.93 8.68 13.71
C LEU A 91 -3.79 9.46 14.40
N THR A 92 -3.37 9.03 15.59
CA THR A 92 -2.33 9.70 16.40
C THR A 92 -0.96 9.04 16.33
N ASN A 93 -0.86 7.84 15.76
CA ASN A 93 0.38 7.10 15.61
C ASN A 93 0.41 6.41 14.23
N ASN A 94 0.90 7.15 13.24
CA ASN A 94 1.03 6.67 11.88
C ASN A 94 2.38 7.07 11.27
N PRO A 95 3.41 6.21 11.35
CA PRO A 95 4.70 6.43 10.70
C PRO A 95 4.61 6.34 9.17
N LEU A 96 3.48 5.88 8.62
CA LEU A 96 3.21 5.82 7.18
C LEU A 96 2.38 7.01 6.69
N HIS A 97 2.15 8.04 7.51
CA HIS A 97 1.38 9.21 7.08
C HIS A 97 2.08 9.94 5.94
N PHE A 98 1.31 10.42 4.97
CA PHE A 98 1.80 11.16 3.81
C PHE A 98 0.81 12.23 3.35
N GLY A 99 1.27 13.13 2.49
CA GLY A 99 0.46 14.26 2.00
C GLY A 99 0.31 15.32 3.09
N TRP A 100 -0.84 15.98 3.15
CA TRP A 100 -1.09 17.04 4.14
C TRP A 100 -0.86 16.52 5.57
N ALA A 101 -0.01 17.20 6.33
CA ALA A 101 0.36 16.88 7.70
C ALA A 101 -0.77 16.95 8.75
N ASP A 102 -1.98 17.39 8.40
CA ASP A 102 -3.14 17.36 9.29
C ASP A 102 -3.59 15.89 9.49
N PRO A 103 -3.89 15.44 10.73
CA PRO A 103 -4.05 16.24 11.95
C PRO A 103 -2.80 16.36 12.85
N PHE A 104 -1.63 15.88 12.43
CA PHE A 104 -0.39 15.96 13.24
C PHE A 104 0.09 17.39 13.44
N PHE A 105 -0.18 18.27 12.46
CA PHE A 105 0.08 19.70 12.51
C PHE A 105 -1.21 20.47 12.19
N PRO A 106 -1.40 21.68 12.75
CA PRO A 106 -2.56 22.51 12.42
C PRO A 106 -2.71 22.73 10.92
N SER A 107 -3.94 22.61 10.40
CA SER A 107 -4.27 22.80 8.99
C SER A 107 -3.95 24.20 8.44
N THR A 108 -3.72 25.18 9.31
CA THR A 108 -3.27 26.53 8.93
C THR A 108 -1.81 26.58 8.48
N ILE A 109 -1.04 25.52 8.70
CA ILE A 109 0.35 25.38 8.27
C ILE A 109 0.37 24.46 7.04
N PRO A 110 0.82 24.93 5.85
CA PRO A 110 0.84 24.14 4.63
C PRO A 110 2.05 23.18 4.62
N LEU A 111 2.03 22.20 5.53
CA LEU A 111 3.06 21.18 5.65
C LEU A 111 2.62 19.87 4.96
N TYR A 112 3.53 19.29 4.19
CA TYR A 112 3.30 18.05 3.46
C TYR A 112 4.41 17.04 3.72
N TYR A 113 4.02 15.79 3.97
CA TYR A 113 4.91 14.65 4.07
C TYR A 113 5.01 13.92 2.74
N ALA A 114 6.23 13.56 2.36
CA ALA A 114 6.44 12.59 1.29
C ALA A 114 5.95 11.21 1.72
N ILE A 115 5.74 10.30 0.76
CA ILE A 115 5.48 8.89 1.07
C ILE A 115 6.68 8.33 1.84
N PRO A 116 6.49 7.81 3.06
CA PRO A 116 7.58 7.27 3.86
C PRO A 116 8.24 6.07 3.18
N LYS A 117 9.57 6.02 3.26
CA LYS A 117 10.33 4.84 2.85
C LYS A 117 10.24 3.77 3.93
N LEU A 118 10.15 2.53 3.51
CA LEU A 118 10.29 1.39 4.40
C LEU A 118 11.74 1.30 4.89
N GLU A 119 11.95 0.76 6.09
CA GLU A 119 13.28 0.54 6.67
C GLU A 119 14.20 -0.28 5.74
N ARG A 120 13.59 -1.19 4.99
CA ARG A 120 14.19 -1.96 3.92
C ARG A 120 13.15 -2.16 2.81
N PRO A 121 13.58 -2.22 1.55
CA PRO A 121 12.66 -2.54 0.48
C PRO A 121 12.22 -4.01 0.54
N TYR A 122 11.04 -4.31 0.01
CA TYR A 122 10.51 -5.67 -0.11
C TYR A 122 10.33 -6.05 -1.57
N LEU A 123 10.78 -7.25 -1.93
CA LEU A 123 10.60 -7.81 -3.27
C LEU A 123 9.31 -8.63 -3.32
N ILE A 124 8.47 -8.33 -4.30
CA ILE A 124 7.33 -9.17 -4.71
C ILE A 124 7.73 -9.77 -6.06
N TRP A 125 7.90 -11.09 -6.13
CA TRP A 125 8.27 -11.83 -7.35
C TRP A 125 7.81 -13.28 -7.25
N ASN A 126 7.18 -13.80 -8.31
CA ASN A 126 6.67 -15.18 -8.38
C ASN A 126 5.73 -15.56 -7.22
N GLU A 127 5.09 -14.55 -6.62
CA GLU A 127 4.19 -14.67 -5.48
C GLU A 127 3.20 -13.50 -5.50
N ILE A 128 2.06 -13.68 -4.80
CA ILE A 128 1.10 -12.61 -4.60
C ILE A 128 1.64 -11.66 -3.53
N GLY A 129 1.68 -10.36 -3.88
CA GLY A 129 1.95 -9.28 -2.95
C GLY A 129 0.78 -8.29 -2.91
N GLN A 130 0.46 -7.75 -1.74
CA GLN A 130 -0.63 -6.77 -1.62
C GLN A 130 -0.41 -5.80 -0.47
N VAL A 131 -0.84 -4.54 -0.66
CA VAL A 131 -0.98 -3.59 0.45
C VAL A 131 -2.30 -3.88 1.16
N ILE A 132 -2.25 -4.06 2.48
CA ILE A 132 -3.43 -4.30 3.31
C ILE A 132 -3.58 -3.23 4.39
N ALA A 133 -4.82 -2.97 4.76
CA ALA A 133 -5.21 -2.15 5.89
C ALA A 133 -6.15 -2.95 6.81
N GLN A 134 -5.99 -2.80 8.12
CA GLN A 134 -6.86 -3.42 9.13
C GLN A 134 -7.47 -2.34 10.01
N ASP A 135 -8.79 -2.42 10.20
CA ASP A 135 -9.48 -1.61 11.20
C ASP A 135 -9.32 -2.15 12.62
N GLY A 136 -9.68 -1.32 13.61
CA GLY A 136 -9.61 -1.65 15.03
C GLY A 136 -10.83 -2.38 15.59
N GLY A 137 -11.71 -2.96 14.75
CA GLY A 137 -12.99 -3.55 15.16
C GLY A 137 -14.21 -2.65 14.92
N THR A 138 -14.00 -1.48 14.30
CA THR A 138 -15.05 -0.60 13.77
C THR A 138 -14.72 -0.31 12.32
N ALA A 139 -15.68 -0.46 11.41
CA ALA A 139 -15.42 -0.29 9.99
C ALA A 139 -14.96 1.14 9.66
N VAL A 140 -13.91 1.25 8.85
CA VAL A 140 -13.59 2.50 8.17
C VAL A 140 -14.54 2.66 6.99
N VAL A 141 -15.16 3.83 6.87
CA VAL A 141 -16.16 4.11 5.83
C VAL A 141 -15.54 4.26 4.44
N ILE A 142 -16.37 4.19 3.40
CA ILE A 142 -15.99 4.43 1.99
C ILE A 142 -15.30 5.79 1.83
N ASN A 143 -14.27 5.85 0.98
CA ASN A 143 -13.48 7.04 0.65
C ASN A 143 -12.81 7.73 1.85
N ALA A 144 -12.56 7.00 2.93
CA ALA A 144 -11.88 7.51 4.12
C ALA A 144 -10.44 7.02 4.30
N LEU A 145 -10.00 6.03 3.51
CA LEU A 145 -8.63 5.54 3.43
C LEU A 145 -8.01 5.93 2.11
N ILE A 146 -6.77 6.40 2.18
CA ILE A 146 -5.94 6.65 1.01
C ILE A 146 -4.64 5.90 1.20
N ALA A 147 -4.35 4.96 0.32
CA ALA A 147 -3.07 4.25 0.27
C ALA A 147 -2.20 4.80 -0.85
N ALA A 148 -0.89 4.75 -0.64
CA ALA A 148 0.12 5.07 -1.62
C ALA A 148 1.24 4.04 -1.57
N LEU A 149 1.83 3.73 -2.71
CA LEU A 149 2.98 2.83 -2.82
C LEU A 149 3.99 3.42 -3.79
N THR A 150 5.26 3.41 -3.41
CA THR A 150 6.38 3.71 -4.29
C THR A 150 7.30 2.51 -4.42
N GLY A 151 7.90 2.35 -5.59
CA GLY A 151 8.87 1.30 -5.81
C GLY A 151 9.43 1.29 -7.21
N ILE A 152 10.04 0.17 -7.56
CA ILE A 152 10.63 -0.09 -8.86
C ILE A 152 9.95 -1.33 -9.43
N ARG A 153 9.31 -1.19 -10.58
CA ARG A 153 8.78 -2.32 -11.35
C ARG A 153 9.87 -2.85 -12.28
N ILE A 154 10.04 -4.16 -12.26
CA ILE A 154 10.98 -4.89 -13.09
C ILE A 154 10.16 -5.83 -13.98
N GLU A 155 10.25 -5.65 -15.29
CA GLU A 155 9.67 -6.55 -16.29
C GLU A 155 10.82 -7.33 -16.92
N MET A 156 10.92 -8.62 -16.58
CA MET A 156 11.83 -9.56 -17.21
C MET A 156 11.24 -9.95 -18.57
N LYS A 157 12.00 -9.78 -19.66
CA LYS A 157 11.58 -10.33 -20.95
C LYS A 157 11.75 -11.84 -20.94
N GLY A 158 10.65 -12.58 -21.06
CA GLY A 158 10.63 -14.05 -21.04
C GLY A 158 9.29 -14.62 -21.48
N GLY A 159 8.85 -14.26 -22.68
CA GLY A 159 7.73 -14.85 -23.42
C GLY A 159 7.75 -14.36 -24.86
#